data_AF-A0A2V8YW84-F1
#
_entry.id   AF-A0A2V8YW84-F1
#
_cell.length_a   1.000
_cell.length_b   1.000
_cell.length_c   1.000
_cell.angle_alpha   90.00
_cell.angle_beta   90.00
_cell.angle_gamma   90.00
#
_symmetry.space_group_name_H-M   'P 1'
#
loop_
_entity.id
_entity.type
_entity.pdbx_description
1 polymer ?
#
loop_
_entity_poly.entity_id
_entity_poly.type
_entity_poly.pdbx_seq_one_letter_code
_entity_poly.pdbx_strand_id
1 'polypeptide(L)' 'MQLDGTASFDPETGTYYVSSVTLPYAAKLLKSSVPSVDYLREMTPVETMQGVPLWKPHYGRITPIDLNTGEHRWMT' A
#
# COMPACT_ATOMS: atom_id res chain seq x y z
N MET A 1 -8.58 -0.02 -8.32
CA MET A 1 -7.90 1.06 -7.57
C MET A 1 -6.42 0.89 -7.82
N GLN A 2 -5.90 1.60 -8.81
CA GLN A 2 -4.52 1.51 -9.27
C GLN A 2 -3.78 2.69 -8.67
N LEU A 3 -2.67 2.39 -7.99
CA LEU A 3 -1.80 3.36 -7.34
C LEU A 3 -1.16 4.24 -8.42
N ASP A 4 -1.59 5.49 -8.51
CA ASP A 4 -1.02 6.57 -9.31
C ASP A 4 0.22 7.18 -8.64
N GLY A 5 0.99 6.34 -7.95
CA GLY A 5 2.23 6.75 -7.32
C GLY A 5 3.34 6.87 -8.35
N THR A 6 3.64 8.09 -8.81
CA THR A 6 4.86 8.35 -9.56
C THR A 6 6.07 7.96 -8.71
N ALA A 7 7.08 7.40 -9.38
CA ALA A 7 8.34 7.03 -8.79
C ALA A 7 9.48 7.52 -9.68
N SER A 8 10.61 7.84 -9.09
CA SER A 8 11.80 8.30 -9.81
C SER A 8 13.03 7.51 -9.39
N PHE A 9 14.02 7.44 -10.27
CA PHE A 9 15.26 6.71 -10.04
C PHE A 9 16.46 7.63 -10.28
N ASP A 10 17.39 7.62 -9.33
CA ASP A 10 18.70 8.26 -9.42
C ASP A 10 19.78 7.20 -9.64
N PRO A 11 20.35 7.08 -10.86
CA PRO A 11 21.36 6.08 -11.17
C PRO A 11 22.75 6.38 -10.58
N GLU A 12 23.05 7.64 -10.24
CA GLU A 12 24.36 7.99 -9.68
C GLU A 12 24.48 7.47 -8.24
N THR A 13 23.39 7.55 -7.48
CA THR A 13 23.36 7.11 -6.08
C THR A 13 22.70 5.73 -5.88
N GLY A 14 22.11 5.16 -6.94
CA GLY A 14 21.35 3.90 -6.87
C GLY A 14 20.06 4.00 -6.06
N THR A 15 19.45 5.20 -5.97
CA THR A 15 18.26 5.43 -5.12
C THR A 15 16.97 5.42 -5.93
N TYR A 16 15.99 4.66 -5.47
CA TYR A 16 14.64 4.69 -5.99
C TYR A 16 13.68 5.39 -5.02
N TYR A 17 13.02 6.45 -5.48
CA TYR A 17 12.06 7.22 -4.69
C TYR A 17 10.65 6.81 -5.09
N VAL A 18 9.91 6.21 -4.14
CA VAL A 18 8.53 5.78 -4.37
C VAL A 18 7.56 6.51 -3.46
N SER A 19 6.44 6.97 -4.03
CA SER A 19 5.30 7.41 -3.24
C SER A 19 4.57 6.20 -2.65
N SER A 20 4.39 6.18 -1.33
CA SER A 20 3.83 5.05 -0.59
C SER A 20 2.75 5.49 0.39
N VAL A 21 1.78 4.60 0.61
CA VAL A 21 0.68 4.76 1.59
C VAL A 21 0.63 3.53 2.48
N THR A 22 0.26 3.72 3.74
CA THR A 22 0.03 2.61 4.67
C THR A 22 -1.42 2.62 5.11
N LEU A 23 -2.21 1.71 4.55
CA LEU A 23 -3.65 1.59 4.78
C LEU A 23 -3.97 0.13 5.11
N PRO A 24 -4.39 -0.20 6.35
CA PRO A 24 -4.76 -1.56 6.70
C PRO A 24 -6.14 -1.92 6.11
N TYR A 25 -6.22 -3.11 5.50
CA TYR A 25 -7.47 -3.67 4.98
C TYR A 25 -7.66 -5.12 5.46
N ALA A 26 -8.89 -5.46 5.81
CA ALA A 26 -9.33 -6.83 6.02
C ALA A 26 -9.83 -7.42 4.69
N ALA A 27 -9.36 -8.62 4.35
CA ALA A 27 -9.88 -9.39 3.23
C ALA A 27 -10.95 -10.35 3.71
N LYS A 28 -12.13 -10.31 3.08
CA LYS A 28 -13.19 -11.29 3.25
C LYS A 28 -13.37 -12.07 1.95
N LEU A 29 -13.61 -13.37 2.08
CA LEU A 29 -13.97 -14.22 0.95
C LEU A 29 -15.49 -14.33 0.87
N LEU A 30 -16.06 -13.90 -0.24
CA LEU A 30 -17.49 -14.01 -0.53
C LEU A 30 -17.70 -15.16 -1.50
N LYS A 31 -18.76 -15.96 -1.31
CA LYS A 31 -19.10 -16.98 -2.30
C LYS A 31 -19.46 -16.29 -3.61
N SER A 32 -18.81 -16.70 -4.69
CA SER A 32 -19.07 -16.14 -6.01
C SER A 32 -20.36 -16.70 -6.60
N SER A 33 -21.12 -15.86 -7.29
CA SER A 33 -22.22 -16.26 -8.19
C SER A 33 -21.75 -16.52 -9.62
N VAL A 34 -20.50 -16.19 -9.94
CA VAL A 34 -19.89 -16.36 -11.27
C VAL A 34 -19.40 -17.81 -11.42
N PRO A 35 -19.86 -18.56 -12.44
CA PRO A 35 -19.35 -19.90 -12.73
C PRO A 35 -17.83 -19.87 -12.94
N SER A 36 -17.11 -20.90 -12.49
CA SER A 36 -15.63 -21.03 -12.53
C SER A 36 -14.81 -20.20 -11.52
N VAL A 37 -15.45 -19.40 -10.68
CA VAL A 37 -14.79 -18.70 -9.57
C VAL A 37 -15.42 -19.16 -8.27
N ASP A 38 -14.65 -19.70 -7.33
CA ASP A 38 -15.22 -20.19 -6.07
C ASP A 38 -15.55 -19.06 -5.09
N TYR A 39 -14.68 -18.03 -5.05
CA TYR A 39 -14.77 -16.93 -4.10
C TYR A 39 -14.34 -15.60 -4.74
N LEU A 40 -14.97 -14.52 -4.32
CA LEU A 40 -14.58 -13.15 -4.61
C LEU A 40 -13.88 -12.55 -3.38
N ARG A 41 -12.90 -11.68 -3.61
CA ARG A 41 -12.26 -10.90 -2.55
C ARG A 41 -13.03 -9.60 -2.33
N GLU A 42 -13.55 -9.41 -1.14
CA GLU A 42 -14.02 -8.12 -0.63
C GLU A 42 -12.95 -7.52 0.28
N MET A 43 -12.58 -6.26 0.04
CA MET A 43 -11.62 -5.52 0.86
C MET A 43 -12.38 -4.49 1.70
N THR A 44 -12.33 -4.64 3.02
CA THR A 44 -12.94 -3.68 3.95
C THR A 44 -11.82 -2.97 4.73
N PRO A 45 -11.82 -1.64 4.85
CA PRO A 45 -10.89 -0.95 5.75
C PRO A 45 -10.97 -1.50 7.18
N VAL A 46 -9.82 -1.70 7.84
CA VAL A 46 -9.81 -2.16 9.24
C VAL A 46 -10.10 -0.97 10.15
N GLU A 47 -11.28 -1.02 10.79
CA GLU A 47 -11.83 -0.12 11.80
C GLU A 47 -11.55 1.39 11.64
N THR A 48 -12.61 2.11 11.27
CA THR A 48 -12.82 3.48 11.70
C THR A 48 -13.79 3.48 12.88
N MET A 49 -13.40 4.03 14.02
CA MET A 49 -14.36 4.33 15.09
C MET A 49 -15.11 5.59 14.65
N GLN A 50 -16.41 5.47 14.38
CA GLN A 50 -17.27 6.59 13.93
C GLN A 50 -16.72 7.35 12.69
N GLY A 51 -16.03 6.67 11.78
CA GLY A 51 -15.43 7.31 10.60
C GLY A 51 -14.02 7.89 10.81
N VAL A 52 -13.45 7.79 12.02
CA VAL A 52 -12.07 8.17 12.33
C VAL A 52 -11.17 6.92 12.34
N PRO A 53 -10.05 6.90 11.59
CA PRO A 53 -9.10 5.79 11.65
C PRO A 53 -8.55 5.58 13.06
N LEU A 54 -8.54 4.33 13.55
CA LEU A 54 -7.91 3.99 14.84
C LEU A 54 -6.39 4.24 14.84
N TRP A 55 -5.78 4.20 13.67
CA TRP A 55 -4.36 4.40 13.41
C TRP A 55 -4.22 5.76 12.73
N LYS A 56 -3.43 6.68 13.31
CA LYS A 56 -2.99 7.87 12.58
C LYS A 56 -2.12 7.40 11.41
N PRO A 57 -2.55 7.52 10.15
CA PRO A 57 -1.73 7.14 9.02
C PRO A 57 -0.59 8.14 8.87
N HIS A 58 0.49 7.71 8.23
CA HIS A 58 1.08 8.61 7.25
C HIS A 58 0.17 8.54 6.02
N TYR A 59 -0.62 9.60 5.79
CA TYR A 59 -1.60 9.68 4.70
C TYR A 59 -0.95 9.58 3.30
N GLY A 60 0.38 9.72 3.25
CA GLY A 60 1.27 9.40 2.14
C GLY A 60 2.70 9.78 2.52
N ARG A 61 3.71 9.09 2.00
CA ARG A 61 5.13 9.45 2.18
C ARG A 61 5.96 9.11 0.94
N ILE A 62 7.06 9.81 0.77
CA ILE A 62 8.14 9.38 -0.11
C ILE A 62 9.01 8.39 0.66
N THR A 63 9.33 7.26 0.06
CA THR A 63 10.22 6.23 0.62
C THR A 63 11.38 6.05 -0.34
N PRO A 64 12.60 6.49 0.02
CA PRO A 64 13.79 6.18 -0.75
C PRO A 64 14.32 4.79 -0.39
N ILE A 65 14.55 4.00 -1.42
CA ILE A 65 15.08 2.63 -1.35
C ILE A 65 16.46 2.63 -2.00
N ASP A 66 17.47 2.14 -1.30
CA ASP A 66 18.77 1.84 -1.90
C ASP A 66 18.66 0.53 -2.69
N LEU A 67 18.84 0.59 -4.01
CA LEU A 67 18.66 -0.59 -4.86
C LEU A 67 19.80 -1.60 -4.77
N ASN A 68 20.94 -1.24 -4.17
CA ASN A 68 22.05 -2.17 -3.98
C ASN A 68 21.83 -3.07 -2.75
N THR A 69 21.15 -2.55 -1.72
CA THR A 69 20.93 -3.27 -0.45
C THR A 69 19.47 -3.69 -0.25
N GLY A 70 18.52 -3.01 -0.88
CA GLY A 70 17.09 -3.15 -0.65
C GLY A 70 16.58 -2.43 0.59
N GLU A 71 17.42 -1.67 1.30
CA GLU A 71 17.04 -0.98 2.54
C GLU A 71 16.43 0.41 2.28
N HIS A 72 15.59 0.86 3.21
CA HIS A 72 15.09 2.23 3.20
C HIS A 72 16.17 3.17 3.73
N ARG A 73 16.51 4.21 2.95
CA ARG A 73 17.51 5.21 3.38
C ARG A 73 17.02 6.06 4.55
N TRP A 74 15.72 6.33 4.57
CA TRP A 74 15.02 6.91 5.71
C TRP A 74 13.54 6.56 5.63
N MET A 75 12.92 6.44 6.80
CA MET A 75 11.48 6.20 6.94
C MET A 75 11.07 6.61 8.37
N THR A 76 9.99 7.36 8.51
CA THR A 76 9.34 7.67 9.79
C THR A 76 8.00 6.96 9.87
#